data_AF-Q2FC32-F1
#
_entry.id   AF-Q2FC32-F1
#
_cell.length_a   1.000
_cell.length_b   1.000
_cell.length_c   1.000
_cell.angle_alpha   90.00
_cell.angle_beta   90.00
_cell.angle_gamma   90.00
#
_symmetry.space_group_name_H-M   'P 1'
#
loop_
_entity.id
_entity.type
_entity.pdbx_description
1 polymer ?
#
loop_
_entity_poly.entity_id
_entity_poly.type
_entity_poly.pdbx_seq_one_letter_code
_entity_poly.pdbx_strand_id
1 'polypeptide(L)'
;MKKLILLIAIALVLSACNSTSSHAKELNNLEKKYNANIGVYALDTKSGKEVKFNADKRFAYASTSKAINSAILLEQVPYNKLNKKVHINKDDIVAYSPILEKYVGKDITLKELIEASMKYSDNTANNKIINEIGGIKKIKKRLKKLGDKVTNPVRYEIEL
;
A
#
# COMPACT_ATOMS: atom_id res chain seq x y z
N MET A 1 7.70 -46.64 -27.89
CA MET A 1 8.57 -45.50 -27.50
C MET A 1 7.83 -44.16 -27.45
N LYS A 2 7.17 -43.70 -28.53
CA LYS A 2 6.45 -42.39 -28.55
C LYS A 2 5.36 -42.24 -27.47
N LYS A 3 4.58 -43.28 -27.19
CA LYS A 3 3.55 -43.29 -26.12
C LYS A 3 4.13 -43.21 -24.70
N LEU A 4 5.33 -43.76 -24.48
CA LEU A 4 6.02 -43.76 -23.19
C LEU A 4 6.63 -42.37 -22.89
N ILE A 5 7.16 -41.70 -23.92
CA ILE A 5 7.69 -40.33 -23.81
C ILE A 5 6.56 -39.32 -23.50
N LEU A 6 5.37 -39.49 -24.09
CA LEU A 6 4.22 -38.63 -23.83
C LEU A 6 3.67 -38.78 -22.39
N LEU A 7 3.65 -40.01 -21.85
CA LEU A 7 3.24 -40.28 -20.47
C LEU A 7 4.21 -39.70 -19.44
N ILE A 8 5.53 -39.76 -19.69
CA ILE A 8 6.55 -39.17 -18.82
C ILE A 8 6.47 -37.63 -18.83
N ALA A 9 6.22 -37.02 -19.99
CA ALA A 9 6.03 -35.57 -20.09
C ALA A 9 4.79 -35.08 -19.32
N ILE A 10 3.68 -35.82 -19.37
CA ILE A 10 2.45 -35.50 -18.62
C ILE A 10 2.67 -35.65 -17.10
N ALA A 11 3.39 -36.70 -16.67
CA ALA A 11 3.70 -36.91 -15.25
C ALA A 11 4.64 -35.84 -14.67
N LEU A 12 5.60 -35.35 -15.45
CA LEU A 12 6.49 -34.25 -15.06
C LEU A 12 5.75 -32.92 -14.94
N VAL A 13 4.81 -32.64 -15.85
CA VAL A 13 3.95 -31.44 -15.79
C VAL A 13 3.00 -31.49 -14.58
N LEU A 14 2.43 -32.65 -14.27
CA LEU A 14 1.56 -32.83 -13.09
C LEU A 14 2.31 -32.72 -11.76
N SER A 15 3.55 -33.21 -11.69
CA SER A 15 4.39 -33.11 -10.48
C SER A 15 4.84 -31.66 -10.21
N ALA A 16 5.08 -30.88 -11.27
CA ALA A 16 5.39 -29.45 -11.17
C ALA A 16 4.18 -28.59 -10.76
N CYS A 17 2.94 -29.05 -10.99
CA CYS A 17 1.72 -28.33 -10.61
C CYS A 17 1.25 -28.60 -9.17
N ASN A 18 1.84 -29.57 -8.46
CA ASN A 18 1.34 -30.03 -7.15
C ASN A 18 2.08 -29.47 -5.93
N SER A 19 3.03 -28.55 -6.11
CA SER A 19 3.59 -27.81 -4.98
C SER A 19 2.71 -26.61 -4.64
N THR A 20 1.45 -26.84 -4.23
CA THR A 20 0.81 -25.85 -3.38
C THR A 20 1.66 -25.78 -2.12
N SER A 21 2.45 -24.71 -1.97
CA SER A 21 3.29 -24.51 -0.79
C SER A 21 2.43 -24.71 0.46
N SER A 22 2.99 -25.29 1.54
CA SER A 22 2.24 -25.54 2.79
C SER A 22 1.41 -24.31 3.22
N HIS A 23 1.98 -23.13 3.04
CA HIS A 23 1.36 -21.82 3.27
C HIS A 23 0.06 -21.59 2.46
N ALA A 24 -0.02 -22.01 1.21
CA ALA A 24 -1.23 -21.82 0.38
C ALA A 24 -2.44 -22.60 0.92
N LYS A 25 -2.22 -23.79 1.48
CA LYS A 25 -3.30 -24.58 2.11
C LYS A 25 -3.77 -23.91 3.41
N GLU A 26 -2.84 -23.43 4.23
CA GLU A 26 -3.15 -22.71 5.46
C GLU A 26 -3.92 -21.41 5.19
N LEU A 27 -3.50 -20.62 4.20
CA LEU A 27 -4.18 -19.39 3.79
C LEU A 27 -5.59 -19.65 3.23
N ASN A 28 -5.76 -20.70 2.41
CA ASN A 28 -7.09 -21.15 1.97
C ASN A 28 -7.99 -21.55 3.15
N ASN A 29 -7.44 -22.22 4.17
CA ASN A 29 -8.20 -22.57 5.37
C ASN A 29 -8.62 -21.32 6.15
N LEU A 30 -7.77 -20.29 6.20
CA LEU A 30 -8.11 -19.00 6.81
C LEU A 30 -9.22 -18.28 6.02
N GLU A 31 -9.17 -18.27 4.68
CA GLU A 31 -10.26 -17.71 3.85
C GLU A 31 -11.60 -18.38 4.17
N LYS A 32 -11.64 -19.72 4.24
CA LYS A 32 -12.84 -20.48 4.58
C LYS A 32 -13.31 -20.21 6.01
N LYS A 33 -12.39 -20.20 6.97
CA LYS A 33 -12.70 -20.01 8.39
C LYS A 33 -13.32 -18.63 8.66
N TYR A 34 -12.79 -17.59 8.02
CA TYR A 34 -13.21 -16.20 8.26
C TYR A 34 -14.17 -15.65 7.20
N ASN A 35 -14.55 -16.45 6.21
CA ASN A 35 -15.37 -16.03 5.07
C ASN A 35 -14.81 -14.74 4.42
N ALA A 36 -13.50 -14.75 4.12
CA ALA A 36 -12.75 -13.59 3.66
C ALA A 36 -11.93 -13.91 2.40
N ASN A 37 -11.50 -12.86 1.70
CA ASN A 37 -10.51 -12.95 0.62
C ASN A 37 -9.16 -12.45 1.15
N ILE A 38 -8.11 -13.25 1.02
CA ILE A 38 -6.77 -12.95 1.50
C ILE A 38 -5.82 -12.82 0.31
N GLY A 39 -5.00 -11.77 0.31
CA GLY A 39 -3.87 -11.59 -0.60
C GLY A 39 -2.58 -11.46 0.21
N VAL A 40 -1.58 -12.29 -0.09
CA VAL A 40 -0.28 -12.31 0.58
C VAL A 40 0.83 -12.29 -0.47
N TYR A 41 1.77 -11.36 -0.28
CA TYR A 41 3.09 -11.39 -0.89
C TYR A 41 4.12 -11.09 0.20
N ALA A 42 5.03 -12.02 0.45
CA ALA A 42 6.14 -11.83 1.37
C ALA A 42 7.45 -12.19 0.65
N LEU A 43 8.47 -11.36 0.84
CA LEU A 43 9.80 -11.53 0.25
C LEU A 43 10.85 -11.50 1.37
N ASP A 44 11.61 -12.57 1.49
CA ASP A 44 12.88 -12.53 2.22
C ASP A 44 13.91 -11.83 1.34
N THR A 45 14.26 -10.60 1.69
CA THR A 45 15.19 -9.78 0.91
C THR A 45 16.64 -10.27 0.95
N LYS A 46 16.99 -11.20 1.85
CA LYS A 46 18.34 -11.81 1.89
C LYS A 46 18.44 -12.98 0.93
N SER A 47 17.44 -13.86 0.91
CA SER A 47 17.48 -15.10 0.11
C SER A 47 16.74 -15.01 -1.22
N GLY A 48 15.89 -14.00 -1.40
CA GLY A 48 14.99 -13.88 -2.56
C GLY A 48 13.80 -14.83 -2.53
N LYS A 49 13.61 -15.60 -1.45
CA LYS A 49 12.47 -16.52 -1.32
C LYS A 49 11.18 -15.74 -1.14
N GLU A 50 10.13 -16.20 -1.82
CA GLU A 50 8.81 -15.56 -1.81
C GLU A 50 7.74 -16.50 -1.25
N VAL A 51 6.76 -15.92 -0.56
CA VAL A 51 5.46 -16.55 -0.28
C VAL A 51 4.40 -15.74 -1.00
N LYS A 52 3.61 -16.40 -1.86
CA LYS A 52 2.56 -15.77 -2.67
C LYS A 52 1.23 -16.51 -2.50
N PHE A 53 0.15 -15.76 -2.32
CA PHE A 53 -1.22 -16.27 -2.30
C PHE A 53 -2.16 -15.16 -2.76
N ASN A 54 -2.89 -15.34 -3.86
CA ASN A 54 -3.66 -14.27 -4.51
C ASN A 54 -2.86 -12.96 -4.69
N ALA A 55 -1.55 -13.04 -4.89
CA ALA A 55 -0.63 -11.89 -4.82
C ALA A 55 -0.90 -10.83 -5.89
N ASP A 56 -1.46 -11.22 -7.04
CA ASP A 56 -1.79 -10.32 -8.15
C ASP A 56 -3.26 -9.85 -8.14
N LYS A 57 -4.06 -10.33 -7.18
CA LYS A 57 -5.45 -9.88 -7.01
C LYS A 57 -5.44 -8.45 -6.45
N ARG A 58 -6.29 -7.58 -7.01
CA ARG A 58 -6.42 -6.21 -6.53
C ARG A 58 -7.26 -6.14 -5.26
N PHE A 59 -6.80 -5.36 -4.29
CA PHE A 59 -7.52 -5.00 -3.07
C PHE A 59 -7.53 -3.47 -2.93
N ALA A 60 -8.54 -2.93 -2.25
CA ALA A 60 -8.50 -1.54 -1.81
C ALA A 60 -7.36 -1.39 -0.80
N TYR A 61 -6.38 -0.54 -1.09
CA TYR A 61 -5.21 -0.36 -0.24
C TYR A 61 -5.54 0.46 1.03
N ALA A 62 -6.65 1.22 1.04
CA ALA A 62 -7.08 2.05 2.15
C ALA A 62 -5.92 2.86 2.77
N SER A 63 -5.81 2.92 4.09
CA SER A 63 -4.75 3.66 4.77
C SER A 63 -3.32 3.15 4.52
N THR A 64 -3.09 1.99 3.89
CA THR A 64 -1.71 1.54 3.59
C THR A 64 -0.99 2.48 2.61
N SER A 65 -1.73 3.25 1.79
CA SER A 65 -1.12 4.27 0.91
C SER A 65 -0.47 5.43 1.66
N LYS A 66 -0.82 5.67 2.94
CA LYS A 66 -0.27 6.75 3.75
C LYS A 66 1.26 6.63 3.92
N ALA A 67 1.78 5.41 3.95
CA ALA A 67 3.23 5.14 3.93
C ALA A 67 3.89 5.62 2.64
N ILE A 68 3.31 5.26 1.50
CA ILE A 68 3.81 5.67 0.17
C ILE A 68 3.72 7.19 0.00
N ASN A 69 2.59 7.80 0.36
CA ASN A 69 2.40 9.24 0.24
C ASN A 69 3.41 10.00 1.10
N SER A 70 3.62 9.58 2.35
CA SER A 70 4.62 10.18 3.24
C SER A 70 6.04 10.05 2.69
N ALA A 71 6.40 8.89 2.13
CA ALA A 71 7.70 8.68 1.49
C ALA A 71 7.90 9.58 0.27
N ILE A 72 6.88 9.75 -0.57
CA ILE A 72 6.94 10.66 -1.72
C ILE A 72 7.13 12.12 -1.27
N LEU A 73 6.48 12.55 -0.19
CA LEU A 73 6.70 13.89 0.36
C LEU A 73 8.14 14.05 0.87
N LEU A 74 8.67 13.05 1.59
CA LEU A 74 10.06 13.04 2.08
C LEU A 74 11.09 13.10 0.94
N GLU A 75 10.79 12.53 -0.22
CA GLU A 75 11.67 12.63 -1.40
C GLU A 75 11.72 14.06 -1.98
N GLN A 76 10.63 14.83 -1.86
CA GLN A 76 10.52 16.17 -2.43
C GLN A 76 11.04 17.26 -1.49
N VAL A 77 11.08 16.99 -0.19
CA VAL A 77 11.42 17.97 0.84
C VAL A 77 12.72 17.55 1.53
N PRO A 78 13.81 18.32 1.43
CA PRO A 78 15.03 17.99 2.16
C PRO A 78 14.76 18.02 3.66
N TYR A 79 15.47 17.17 4.41
CA TYR A 79 15.21 16.95 5.84
C TYR A 79 15.18 18.24 6.67
N ASN A 80 16.08 19.18 6.38
CA ASN A 80 16.15 20.48 7.05
C ASN A 80 14.96 21.42 6.77
N LYS A 81 14.06 21.06 5.85
CA LYS A 81 12.84 21.82 5.50
C LYS A 81 11.54 21.15 5.96
N LEU A 82 11.59 20.04 6.70
CA LEU A 82 10.39 19.38 7.24
C LEU A 82 9.67 20.20 8.31
N ASN A 83 10.30 21.25 8.83
CA ASN A 83 9.68 22.22 9.73
C ASN A 83 8.83 23.28 9.00
N LYS A 84 8.71 23.20 7.66
CA LYS A 84 7.74 24.03 6.91
C LYS A 84 6.36 23.86 7.55
N LYS A 85 5.71 24.99 7.83
CA LYS A 85 4.38 25.05 8.43
C LYS A 85 3.28 25.01 7.36
N VAL A 86 2.18 24.34 7.70
CA VAL A 86 0.95 24.25 6.94
C VAL A 86 -0.19 24.66 7.86
N HIS A 87 -1.02 25.61 7.43
CA HIS A 87 -2.18 26.05 8.19
C HIS A 87 -3.34 25.07 8.04
N ILE A 88 -4.05 24.81 9.14
CA ILE A 88 -5.20 23.90 9.18
C ILE A 88 -6.48 24.71 9.37
N ASN A 89 -7.32 24.73 8.34
CA ASN A 89 -8.64 25.34 8.39
C ASN A 89 -9.67 24.33 8.89
N LYS A 90 -10.81 24.84 9.35
CA LYS A 90 -11.94 23.99 9.77
C LYS A 90 -12.44 23.10 8.62
N ASP A 91 -12.49 23.65 7.40
CA ASP A 91 -12.98 22.94 6.21
C ASP A 91 -12.01 21.88 5.68
N ASP A 92 -10.79 21.82 6.21
CA ASP A 92 -9.85 20.76 5.89
C ASP A 92 -10.17 19.45 6.63
N ILE A 93 -10.92 19.52 7.73
CA ILE A 93 -11.15 18.37 8.62
C ILE A 93 -12.12 17.39 7.98
N VAL A 94 -11.61 16.18 7.69
CA VAL A 94 -12.42 15.04 7.24
C VAL A 94 -12.60 14.01 8.37
N ALA A 95 -13.53 13.07 8.18
CA ALA A 95 -13.80 12.02 9.17
C ALA A 95 -12.52 11.26 9.55
N TYR A 96 -12.39 10.96 10.84
CA TYR A 96 -11.21 10.33 11.44
C TYR A 96 -9.92 11.16 11.27
N SER A 97 -9.85 12.27 12.03
CA SER A 97 -8.68 13.17 12.08
C SER A 97 -8.26 13.44 13.53
N PRO A 98 -7.91 12.40 14.32
CA PRO A 98 -7.73 12.47 15.77
C PRO A 98 -6.57 13.36 16.23
N ILE A 99 -5.66 13.71 15.33
CA ILE A 99 -4.59 14.67 15.58
C ILE A 99 -4.98 16.03 15.02
N LEU A 100 -5.36 16.09 13.74
CA LEU A 100 -5.54 17.35 13.03
C LEU A 100 -6.76 18.15 13.50
N GLU A 101 -7.78 17.52 14.07
CA GLU A 101 -8.92 18.23 14.68
C GLU A 101 -8.49 19.19 15.80
N LYS A 102 -7.34 18.93 16.47
CA LYS A 102 -6.79 19.77 17.56
C LYS A 102 -5.98 20.96 17.04
N TYR A 103 -5.70 20.98 15.74
CA TYR A 103 -4.90 21.99 15.05
C TYR A 103 -5.75 22.97 14.23
N VAL A 104 -7.09 22.90 14.27
CA VAL A 104 -7.95 23.89 13.59
C VAL A 104 -7.58 25.32 14.02
N GLY A 105 -7.31 26.17 13.03
CA GLY A 105 -6.86 27.56 13.22
C GLY A 105 -5.38 27.69 13.61
N LYS A 106 -4.60 26.61 13.55
CA LYS A 106 -3.18 26.58 13.91
C LYS A 106 -2.33 26.05 12.75
N ASP A 107 -1.04 26.30 12.87
CA ASP A 107 -0.04 25.72 11.98
C ASP A 107 0.47 24.39 12.53
N ILE A 108 0.78 23.48 11.61
CA ILE A 108 1.44 22.19 11.88
C ILE A 108 2.59 22.01 10.88
N THR A 109 3.67 21.35 11.29
CA THR A 109 4.81 21.11 10.40
C THR A 109 4.57 19.92 9.47
N LEU A 110 5.28 19.86 8.34
CA LEU A 110 5.27 18.67 7.46
C LEU A 110 5.69 17.40 8.21
N LYS A 111 6.64 17.51 9.15
CA LYS A 111 7.06 16.39 10.01
C LYS A 111 5.90 15.85 10.84
N GLU A 112 5.15 16.74 11.49
CA GLU A 112 3.99 16.36 12.31
C GLU A 112 2.83 15.83 11.47
N LEU A 113 2.63 16.32 10.23
CA LEU A 113 1.66 15.73 9.30
C LEU A 113 2.01 14.28 8.95
N ILE A 114 3.28 14.02 8.63
CA ILE A 114 3.76 12.65 8.36
C ILE A 114 3.55 11.77 9.60
N GLU A 115 3.90 12.28 10.78
CA GLU A 115 3.72 11.55 12.04
C GLU A 115 2.24 11.23 12.32
N ALA A 116 1.34 12.21 12.15
CA ALA A 116 -0.10 12.04 12.32
C ALA A 116 -0.67 10.98 11.35
N SER A 117 -0.29 11.08 10.07
CA SER A 117 -0.71 10.13 9.02
C SER A 117 -0.19 8.72 9.30
N MET A 118 1.08 8.57 9.69
CA MET A 118 1.71 7.26 9.86
C MET A 118 1.35 6.57 11.18
N LYS A 119 1.29 7.31 12.30
CA LYS A 119 1.05 6.72 13.62
C LYS A 119 -0.43 6.59 13.96
N TYR A 120 -1.25 7.51 13.45
CA TYR A 120 -2.66 7.58 13.84
C TYR A 120 -3.62 7.37 12.67
N SER A 121 -3.12 7.20 11.44
CA SER A 121 -3.94 7.10 10.24
C SER A 121 -4.83 8.31 10.00
N ASP A 122 -4.40 9.49 10.47
CA ASP A 122 -5.18 10.73 10.36
C ASP A 122 -5.45 11.09 8.89
N ASN A 123 -6.73 11.19 8.53
CA ASN A 123 -7.16 11.37 7.15
C ASN A 123 -6.91 12.78 6.63
N THR A 124 -7.12 13.80 7.47
CA THR A 124 -6.79 15.18 7.12
C THR A 124 -5.29 15.33 6.90
N ALA A 125 -4.46 14.71 7.75
CA ALA A 125 -3.02 14.71 7.58
C ALA A 125 -2.60 14.15 6.21
N ASN A 126 -3.17 13.00 5.82
CA ASN A 126 -2.89 12.41 4.51
C ASN A 126 -3.34 13.30 3.35
N ASN A 127 -4.52 13.93 3.43
CA ASN A 127 -4.97 14.88 2.40
C ASN A 127 -4.04 16.08 2.28
N LYS A 128 -3.56 16.64 3.41
CA LYS A 128 -2.55 17.71 3.41
C LYS A 128 -1.22 17.26 2.79
N ILE A 129 -0.74 16.05 3.11
CA ILE A 129 0.45 15.46 2.47
C ILE A 129 0.27 15.36 0.95
N ILE A 130 -0.88 14.85 0.48
CA ILE A 130 -1.17 14.73 -0.94
C ILE A 130 -1.17 16.12 -1.62
N ASN A 131 -1.72 17.14 -0.96
CA ASN A 131 -1.73 18.50 -1.48
C ASN A 131 -0.31 19.10 -1.57
N GLU A 132 0.53 18.88 -0.56
CA GLU A 132 1.93 19.30 -0.55
C GLU A 132 2.76 18.63 -1.65
N ILE A 133 2.43 17.39 -2.03
CA ILE A 133 3.03 16.66 -3.18
C ILE A 133 2.57 17.26 -4.53
N GLY A 134 1.50 18.05 -4.54
CA GLY A 134 0.86 18.60 -5.75
C GLY A 134 -0.27 17.71 -6.31
N GLY A 135 -0.89 16.90 -5.47
CA GLY A 135 -2.11 16.15 -5.76
C GLY A 135 -1.91 14.73 -6.29
N ILE A 136 -3.02 14.01 -6.41
CA ILE A 136 -3.07 12.58 -6.78
C ILE A 136 -2.36 12.27 -8.10
N LYS A 137 -2.48 13.15 -9.10
CA LYS A 137 -1.82 12.98 -10.40
C LYS A 137 -0.30 12.91 -10.26
N LYS A 138 0.29 13.67 -9.33
CA LYS A 138 1.74 13.64 -9.05
C LYS A 138 2.15 12.34 -8.38
N ILE A 139 1.36 11.83 -7.44
CA ILE A 139 1.57 10.51 -6.80
C ILE A 139 1.56 9.41 -7.87
N LYS A 140 0.50 9.36 -8.69
CA LYS A 140 0.39 8.38 -9.78
C LYS A 140 1.56 8.46 -10.76
N LYS A 141 2.01 9.67 -11.12
CA LYS A 141 3.19 9.87 -11.98
C LYS A 141 4.46 9.36 -11.29
N ARG A 142 4.61 9.59 -9.98
CA ARG A 142 5.80 9.17 -9.23
C ARG A 142 5.88 7.65 -9.09
N LEU A 143 4.77 6.98 -8.80
CA LEU A 143 4.68 5.52 -8.74
C LEU A 143 5.10 4.88 -10.07
N LYS A 144 4.58 5.39 -11.19
CA LYS A 144 5.01 4.94 -12.52
C LYS A 144 6.51 5.09 -12.76
N LYS A 145 7.11 6.19 -12.28
CA LYS A 145 8.56 6.41 -12.35
C LYS A 145 9.37 5.47 -11.45
N LEU A 146 8.79 4.95 -10.36
CA LEU A 146 9.38 3.90 -9.52
C LEU A 146 9.26 2.50 -10.15
N GLY A 147 8.55 2.37 -11.27
CA GLY A 147 8.25 1.08 -11.89
C GLY A 147 6.93 0.46 -11.42
N ASP A 148 6.21 1.07 -10.47
CA ASP A 148 4.89 0.62 -10.07
C ASP A 148 3.85 1.01 -11.14
N LYS A 149 3.39 -0.01 -11.87
CA LYS A 149 2.34 0.10 -12.90
C LYS A 149 0.98 -0.42 -12.41
N VAL A 150 0.89 -0.87 -11.15
CA VAL A 150 -0.28 -1.56 -10.60
C VAL A 150 -1.10 -0.62 -9.74
N THR A 151 -0.48 0.10 -8.80
CA THR A 151 -1.16 1.01 -7.88
C THR A 151 -1.82 2.16 -8.66
N ASN A 152 -3.10 2.42 -8.38
CA ASN A 152 -3.90 3.40 -9.12
C ASN A 152 -4.60 4.40 -8.17
N PRO A 153 -3.87 5.41 -7.67
CA PRO A 153 -4.47 6.47 -6.87
C PRO A 153 -5.39 7.34 -7.72
N VAL A 154 -6.63 7.53 -7.25
CA VAL A 154 -7.66 8.28 -7.97
C VAL A 154 -8.47 9.25 -7.09
N ARG A 155 -8.41 9.10 -5.77
CA ARG A 155 -9.27 9.82 -4.79
C ARG A 155 -8.50 10.32 -3.56
N TYR A 156 -9.09 11.30 -2.88
CA TYR A 156 -8.66 11.79 -1.56
C TYR A 156 -9.45 11.06 -0.45
N GLU A 157 -8.99 11.15 0.80
CA GLU A 157 -9.81 10.73 1.93
C GLU A 157 -11.05 11.64 2.04
N ILE A 158 -12.27 11.16 2.33
CA ILE A 158 -12.65 9.77 2.66
C ILE A 158 -13.38 9.07 1.50
N GLU A 159 -13.17 9.51 0.26
CA GLU A 159 -13.91 8.98 -0.90
C GLU A 159 -13.56 7.49 -1.12
N LEU A 160 -14.56 6.61 -0.95
CA LEU A 160 -14.44 5.16 -1.15
C LEU A 160 -14.59 4.76 -2.61
#